data_AF-A0A3N4IEG2-F1
#
_entry.id   AF-A0A3N4IEG2-F1
#
_cell.length_a   1.000
_cell.length_b   1.000
_cell.length_c   1.000
_cell.angle_alpha   90.00
_cell.angle_beta   90.00
_cell.angle_gamma   90.00
#
_symmetry.space_group_name_H-M   'P 1'
#
loop_
_entity.id
_entity.type
_entity.pdbx_description
1 polymer ?
#
loop_
_entity_poly.entity_id
_entity_poly.type
_entity_poly.pdbx_seq_one_letter_code
_entity_poly.pdbx_strand_id
1 'polypeptide(L)'
;MDNFFSGIRLFRYLRLVLEIGAVATVRPGRRNSEFPKILGELRKISVATRNELYEWNWLQVVGIKDGILCFAWLDNAWVFGMTTVHAIPKSLSEHYILRPRRRPRITSGNSQLVRAVFGGNPRRWLHIPIIIDDYNHRMNALDNADHLRSTMPSHRRGLRSWLSIFFWLLDCCAANAWKLYTL
;
A
#
# COMPACT_ATOMS: atom_id res chain seq x y z
N MET A 1 3.77 2.86 4.19
CA MET A 1 4.33 4.04 3.49
C MET A 1 3.99 3.97 2.01
N ASP A 2 3.77 5.12 1.38
CA ASP A 2 3.54 5.17 -0.06
C ASP A 2 4.83 4.93 -0.87
N ASN A 3 4.64 4.51 -2.12
CA ASN A 3 5.70 4.21 -3.08
C ASN A 3 6.64 5.38 -3.35
N PHE A 4 6.27 6.64 -3.06
CA PHE A 4 7.18 7.77 -3.17
C PHE A 4 8.42 7.58 -2.27
N PHE A 5 8.20 7.12 -1.03
CA PHE A 5 9.22 6.95 0.01
C PHE A 5 9.80 5.53 0.08
N SER A 6 9.41 4.62 -0.81
CA SER A 6 9.87 3.23 -0.75
C SER A 6 11.22 3.03 -1.45
N GLY A 7 12.22 2.56 -0.71
CA GLY A 7 13.51 2.17 -1.27
C GLY A 7 14.26 1.20 -0.34
N ILE A 8 15.00 0.26 -0.92
CA ILE A 8 15.70 -0.78 -0.14
C ILE A 8 16.74 -0.19 0.81
N ARG A 9 17.48 0.83 0.38
CA ARG A 9 18.44 1.52 1.25
C ARG A 9 17.77 2.12 2.49
N LEU A 10 16.61 2.74 2.30
CA LEU A 10 15.82 3.27 3.41
C LEU A 10 15.33 2.14 4.31
N PHE A 11 14.78 1.06 3.75
CA PHE A 11 14.29 -0.09 4.54
C PHE A 11 15.41 -0.75 5.34
N ARG A 12 16.61 -0.86 4.77
CA ARG A 12 17.82 -1.34 5.44
C ARG A 12 18.18 -0.43 6.61
N TYR A 13 18.21 0.88 6.38
CA TYR A 13 18.51 1.87 7.42
C TYR A 13 17.48 1.87 8.55
N LEU A 14 16.19 1.91 8.21
CA LEU A 14 15.08 1.85 9.17
C LEU A 14 15.22 0.61 10.05
N ARG A 15 15.46 -0.57 9.46
CA ARG A 15 15.54 -1.83 10.21
C ARG A 15 16.81 -1.95 11.04
N LEU A 16 17.98 -1.73 10.44
CA LEU A 16 19.27 -2.07 11.06
C LEU A 16 19.84 -0.96 11.95
N VAL A 17 19.51 0.31 11.68
CA VAL A 17 20.07 1.46 12.40
C VAL A 17 19.04 2.06 13.35
N LEU A 18 17.79 2.19 12.90
CA LEU A 18 16.74 2.82 13.71
C LEU A 18 15.83 1.81 14.43
N GLU A 19 15.98 0.52 14.16
CA GLU A 19 15.12 -0.55 14.72
C GLU A 19 13.61 -0.34 14.42
N ILE A 20 13.30 0.34 13.32
CA ILE A 20 11.95 0.64 12.86
C ILE A 20 11.49 -0.40 11.83
N GLY A 21 10.38 -1.07 12.15
CA GLY A 21 9.64 -1.92 11.22
C GLY A 21 8.89 -1.10 10.16
N ALA A 22 8.97 -1.53 8.90
CA ALA A 22 8.39 -0.81 7.78
C ALA A 22 7.64 -1.74 6.80
N VAL A 23 6.60 -1.17 6.18
CA VAL A 23 5.85 -1.77 5.06
C VAL A 23 5.55 -0.67 4.05
N ALA A 24 5.78 -0.93 2.77
CA ALA A 24 5.47 0.02 1.71
C ALA A 24 5.08 -0.67 0.41
N THR A 25 4.27 0.02 -0.39
CA THR A 25 4.16 -0.27 -1.82
C THR A 25 5.38 0.27 -2.55
N VAL A 26 5.72 -0.29 -3.71
CA VAL A 26 6.93 0.05 -4.47
C VAL A 26 6.57 0.21 -5.93
N ARG A 27 7.19 1.18 -6.60
CA ARG A 27 7.19 1.24 -8.07
C ARG A 27 8.39 0.46 -8.61
N PRO A 28 8.19 -0.71 -9.23
CA PRO A 28 9.30 -1.41 -9.86
C PRO A 28 9.81 -0.62 -11.08
N GLY A 29 11.10 -0.75 -11.38
CA GLY A 29 11.73 -0.11 -12.54
C GLY A 29 12.23 1.31 -12.30
N ARG A 30 12.33 1.80 -11.06
CA ARG A 30 13.09 3.02 -10.76
C ARG A 30 14.56 2.83 -11.14
N ARG A 31 15.16 3.86 -11.73
CA ARG A 31 16.60 3.87 -12.05
C ARG A 31 17.41 3.60 -10.77
N ASN A 32 18.40 2.71 -10.85
CA ASN A 32 19.22 2.29 -9.73
C ASN A 32 18.45 1.65 -8.55
N SER A 33 17.24 1.13 -8.79
CA SER A 33 16.52 0.38 -7.78
C SER A 33 17.19 -0.96 -7.50
N GLU A 34 17.43 -1.25 -6.22
CA GLU A 34 17.87 -2.57 -5.75
C GLU A 34 16.71 -3.58 -5.74
N PHE A 35 15.49 -3.18 -6.16
CA PHE A 35 14.30 -4.04 -6.10
C PHE A 35 14.48 -5.26 -7.02
N PRO A 36 14.08 -6.48 -6.59
CA PRO A 36 14.37 -7.70 -7.32
C PRO A 36 13.81 -7.63 -8.75
N LYS A 37 14.70 -7.78 -9.74
CA LYS A 37 14.32 -7.74 -11.16
C LYS A 37 13.25 -8.79 -11.48
N ILE A 38 13.36 -9.99 -10.92
CA ILE A 38 12.38 -11.07 -11.09
C ILE A 38 10.95 -10.63 -10.78
N LEU A 39 10.74 -9.88 -9.69
CA LEU A 39 9.44 -9.33 -9.36
C LEU A 39 9.08 -8.18 -10.31
N GLY A 40 10.03 -7.31 -10.64
CA GLY A 40 9.82 -6.20 -11.57
C GLY A 40 9.41 -6.63 -12.98
N GLU A 41 9.88 -7.78 -13.46
CA GLU A 41 9.52 -8.33 -14.78
C GLU A 41 8.04 -8.75 -14.86
N LEU A 42 7.41 -9.12 -13.73
CA LEU A 42 5.98 -9.45 -13.70
C LEU A 42 5.09 -8.31 -14.22
N ARG A 43 5.54 -7.06 -14.04
CA ARG A 43 4.82 -5.87 -14.54
C ARG A 43 4.80 -5.79 -16.06
N LYS A 44 5.79 -6.38 -16.75
CA LYS A 44 5.92 -6.33 -18.21
C LYS A 44 5.13 -7.44 -18.90
N ILE A 45 4.67 -8.44 -18.16
CA ILE A 45 3.83 -9.52 -18.69
C ILE A 45 2.51 -8.93 -19.19
N SER A 46 2.11 -9.31 -20.40
CA SER A 46 0.84 -8.87 -20.98
C SER A 46 -0.35 -9.33 -20.12
N VAL A 47 -1.47 -8.62 -20.17
CA VAL A 47 -2.67 -9.01 -19.39
C VAL A 47 -3.14 -10.42 -19.76
N ALA A 48 -3.11 -10.79 -21.05
CA ALA A 48 -3.52 -12.10 -21.53
C ALA A 48 -2.63 -13.20 -20.95
N THR A 49 -1.31 -13.10 -21.16
CA THR A 49 -0.33 -14.06 -20.63
C THR A 49 -0.37 -14.13 -19.11
N ARG A 50 -0.56 -12.99 -18.42
CA ARG A 50 -0.67 -12.97 -16.96
C ARG A 50 -1.89 -13.77 -16.50
N ASN A 51 -3.05 -13.60 -17.13
CA ASN A 51 -4.27 -14.31 -16.74
C ASN A 51 -4.21 -15.82 -17.05
N GLU A 52 -3.36 -16.24 -17.99
CA GLU A 52 -3.07 -17.64 -18.26
C GLU A 52 -2.12 -18.26 -17.22
N LEU A 53 -1.12 -17.50 -16.78
CA LEU A 53 -0.05 -17.99 -15.90
C LEU A 53 -0.35 -17.87 -14.40
N TYR A 54 -1.15 -16.87 -14.00
CA TYR A 54 -1.34 -16.52 -12.60
C TYR A 54 -2.81 -16.37 -12.23
N GLU A 55 -3.19 -17.01 -11.13
CA GLU A 55 -4.52 -16.87 -10.54
C GLU A 55 -4.65 -15.55 -9.74
N TRP A 56 -5.89 -15.09 -9.54
CA TRP A 56 -6.15 -14.00 -8.59
C TRP A 56 -5.60 -14.37 -7.22
N ASN A 57 -5.07 -13.38 -6.51
CA ASN A 57 -4.47 -13.50 -5.18
C ASN A 57 -3.12 -14.20 -5.13
N TRP A 58 -2.51 -14.46 -6.30
CA TRP A 58 -1.13 -14.94 -6.38
C TRP A 58 -0.18 -14.00 -5.63
N LEU A 59 0.63 -14.56 -4.74
CA LEU A 59 1.62 -13.83 -3.96
C LEU A 59 2.99 -14.45 -4.19
N GLN A 60 3.91 -13.67 -4.76
CA GLN A 60 5.31 -14.05 -4.89
C GLN A 60 6.16 -13.21 -3.94
N VAL A 61 6.99 -13.86 -3.13
CA VAL A 61 7.86 -13.21 -2.15
C VAL A 61 9.32 -13.56 -2.44
N VAL A 62 10.20 -12.58 -2.35
CA VAL A 62 11.64 -12.71 -2.50
C VAL A 62 12.30 -12.06 -1.30
N GLY A 63 13.07 -12.85 -0.54
CA GLY A 63 13.94 -12.33 0.50
C GLY A 63 15.20 -11.70 -0.10
N ILE A 64 15.56 -10.52 0.41
CA ILE A 64 16.84 -9.86 0.15
C ILE A 64 17.69 -9.97 1.42
N LYS A 65 19.00 -9.70 1.30
CA LYS A 65 19.87 -9.46 2.46
C LYS A 65 19.22 -8.49 3.46
N ASP A 66 19.64 -8.59 4.72
CA ASP A 66 19.21 -7.70 5.80
C ASP A 66 17.75 -7.87 6.24
N GLY A 67 17.14 -9.02 5.94
CA GLY A 67 15.78 -9.34 6.39
C GLY A 67 14.70 -8.48 5.73
N ILE A 68 14.96 -7.92 4.54
CA ILE A 68 13.95 -7.21 3.77
C ILE A 68 13.25 -8.21 2.86
N LEU A 69 11.94 -8.31 2.97
CA LEU A 69 11.12 -9.08 2.06
C LEU A 69 10.54 -8.16 1.00
N CYS A 70 10.70 -8.52 -0.27
CA CYS A 70 10.00 -7.89 -1.38
C CYS A 70 8.93 -8.84 -1.90
N PHE A 71 7.79 -8.29 -2.32
CA PHE A 71 6.68 -9.10 -2.80
C PHE A 71 5.99 -8.50 -4.02
N ALA A 72 5.33 -9.37 -4.78
CA ALA A 72 4.37 -9.04 -5.81
C ALA A 72 3.07 -9.79 -5.52
N TRP A 73 1.96 -9.06 -5.45
CA TRP A 73 0.63 -9.61 -5.20
C TRP A 73 -0.30 -9.27 -6.35
N LEU A 74 -1.00 -10.26 -6.89
CA LEU A 74 -1.96 -10.08 -7.96
C LEU A 74 -3.36 -9.90 -7.39
N ASP A 75 -3.86 -8.66 -7.38
CA ASP A 75 -5.27 -8.38 -7.15
C ASP A 75 -5.93 -8.04 -8.49
N ASN A 76 -6.32 -6.78 -8.67
CA ASN A 76 -6.76 -6.25 -9.94
C ASN A 76 -5.63 -6.15 -10.99
N ALA A 77 -4.44 -5.86 -10.48
CA ALA A 77 -3.18 -5.74 -11.18
C ALA A 77 -2.07 -6.13 -10.20
N TRP A 78 -0.85 -6.23 -10.71
CA TRP A 78 0.31 -6.46 -9.85
C TRP A 78 0.52 -5.29 -8.89
N VAL A 79 0.54 -5.60 -7.60
CA VAL A 79 0.92 -4.71 -6.52
C VAL A 79 2.28 -5.16 -6.02
N PHE A 80 3.26 -4.26 -6.06
CA PHE A 80 4.60 -4.54 -5.59
C PHE A 80 4.82 -3.86 -4.25
N GLY A 81 5.56 -4.51 -3.36
CA GLY A 81 5.86 -3.94 -2.06
C GLY A 81 7.07 -4.54 -1.40
N MET A 82 7.38 -3.99 -0.23
CA MET A 82 8.48 -4.44 0.62
C MET A 82 8.09 -4.33 2.09
N THR A 83 8.64 -5.21 2.91
CA THR A 83 8.40 -5.23 4.35
C THR A 83 9.60 -5.76 5.13
N THR A 84 9.78 -5.25 6.34
CA THR A 84 10.72 -5.77 7.35
C THR A 84 10.01 -6.38 8.56
N VAL A 85 8.69 -6.23 8.66
CA VAL A 85 7.91 -6.67 9.84
C VAL A 85 7.39 -8.09 9.67
N HIS A 86 7.09 -8.49 8.43
CA HIS A 86 6.50 -9.78 8.14
C HIS A 86 7.57 -10.84 7.79
N ALA A 87 7.23 -12.10 8.02
CA ALA A 87 8.05 -13.25 7.65
C ALA A 87 7.57 -13.90 6.34
N ILE A 88 8.41 -14.73 5.74
CA ILE A 88 8.04 -15.52 4.55
C ILE A 88 6.97 -16.55 4.96
N PRO A 89 5.88 -16.69 4.19
CA PRO A 89 4.85 -17.68 4.46
C PRO A 89 5.37 -19.12 4.50
N LYS A 90 5.02 -19.87 5.57
CA LYS A 90 5.22 -21.32 5.63
C LYS A 90 3.97 -22.11 5.20
N SER A 91 2.77 -21.54 5.38
CA SER A 91 1.49 -22.14 5.00
C SER A 91 0.45 -21.09 4.59
N LEU A 92 -0.62 -21.50 3.91
CA LEU A 92 -1.67 -20.58 3.45
C LEU A 92 -2.52 -20.03 4.62
N SER A 93 -2.82 -20.86 5.61
CA SER A 93 -3.67 -20.50 6.76
C SER A 93 -3.02 -19.50 7.71
N GLU A 94 -1.69 -19.48 7.79
CA GLU A 94 -0.96 -18.54 8.65
C GLU A 94 -0.81 -17.14 8.04
N HIS A 95 -1.02 -16.99 6.72
CA HIS A 95 -0.64 -15.78 5.98
C HIS A 95 -1.80 -15.07 5.29
N TYR A 96 -2.99 -15.65 5.32
CA TYR A 96 -4.18 -15.09 4.71
C TYR A 96 -5.28 -14.86 5.73
N ILE A 97 -5.98 -13.74 5.60
CA ILE A 97 -7.11 -13.36 6.43
C ILE A 97 -8.35 -13.16 5.57
N LEU A 98 -9.50 -13.66 6.04
CA LEU A 98 -10.77 -13.48 5.37
C LEU A 98 -11.28 -12.06 5.59
N ARG A 99 -11.48 -11.30 4.50
CA ARG A 99 -11.97 -9.93 4.55
C ARG A 99 -13.10 -9.67 3.55
N PRO A 100 -14.07 -8.80 3.89
CA PRO A 100 -15.08 -8.39 2.93
C PRO A 100 -14.46 -7.37 1.97
N ARG A 101 -14.35 -7.75 0.69
CA ARG A 101 -13.78 -6.88 -0.35
C ARG A 101 -14.88 -6.33 -1.25
N ARG A 102 -14.74 -5.07 -1.63
CA ARG A 102 -15.57 -4.45 -2.68
C ARG A 102 -14.99 -4.83 -4.04
N ARG A 103 -15.86 -5.18 -4.99
CA ARG A 103 -15.47 -5.44 -6.37
C ARG A 103 -14.83 -4.17 -6.95
N PRO A 104 -13.60 -4.26 -7.51
CA PRO A 104 -12.98 -3.12 -8.17
C PRO A 104 -13.74 -2.75 -9.44
N ARG A 105 -13.52 -1.53 -9.94
CA ARG A 105 -14.09 -1.11 -11.23
C ARG A 105 -13.57 -2.02 -12.35
N ILE A 106 -14.49 -2.54 -13.16
CA ILE A 106 -14.13 -3.38 -14.31
C ILE A 106 -13.52 -2.48 -15.40
N THR A 107 -12.34 -2.87 -15.88
CA THR A 107 -11.60 -2.30 -16.99
C THR A 107 -11.21 -3.43 -17.95
N SER A 108 -10.78 -3.08 -19.17
CA SER A 108 -10.35 -4.08 -20.16
C SER A 108 -9.26 -5.01 -19.61
N GLY A 109 -8.32 -4.46 -18.85
CA GLY A 109 -7.15 -5.20 -18.31
C GLY A 109 -7.40 -6.08 -17.08
N ASN A 110 -8.58 -6.00 -16.45
CA ASN A 110 -8.88 -6.77 -15.24
C ASN A 110 -10.16 -7.62 -15.33
N SER A 111 -10.94 -7.43 -16.39
CA SER A 111 -12.33 -7.87 -16.43
C SER A 111 -12.51 -9.36 -16.21
N GLN A 112 -11.69 -10.18 -16.86
CA GLN A 112 -11.73 -11.64 -16.74
C GLN A 112 -11.48 -12.08 -15.29
N LEU A 113 -10.43 -11.54 -14.67
CA LEU A 113 -9.97 -11.92 -13.34
C LEU A 113 -10.95 -11.43 -12.25
N VAL A 114 -11.44 -10.20 -12.38
CA VAL A 114 -12.46 -9.64 -11.47
C VAL A 114 -13.79 -10.38 -11.60
N ARG A 115 -14.22 -10.75 -12.82
CA ARG A 115 -15.46 -11.52 -13.02
C ARG A 115 -15.34 -12.94 -12.49
N ALA A 116 -14.20 -13.60 -12.65
CA ALA A 116 -13.96 -14.92 -12.07
C ALA A 116 -14.07 -14.88 -10.53
N VAL A 117 -13.54 -13.84 -9.90
CA VAL A 117 -13.47 -13.73 -8.44
C VAL A 117 -14.76 -13.20 -7.83
N PHE A 118 -15.41 -12.19 -8.41
CA PHE A 118 -16.61 -11.57 -7.81
C PHE A 118 -17.91 -12.02 -8.46
N GLY A 119 -17.86 -12.55 -9.68
CA GLY A 119 -19.05 -12.78 -10.50
C GLY A 119 -19.87 -11.52 -10.65
N GLY A 120 -21.18 -11.64 -10.41
CA GLY A 120 -22.12 -10.52 -10.36
C GLY A 120 -22.06 -9.69 -9.08
N ASN A 121 -21.45 -10.21 -8.00
CA ASN A 121 -21.58 -9.63 -6.67
C ASN A 121 -20.73 -8.34 -6.50
N PRO A 122 -21.29 -7.28 -5.90
CA PRO A 122 -20.54 -6.03 -5.66
C PRO A 122 -19.56 -6.16 -4.49
N ARG A 123 -19.74 -7.16 -3.61
CA ARG A 123 -18.87 -7.48 -2.49
C ARG A 123 -18.73 -9.00 -2.35
N ARG A 124 -17.57 -9.47 -1.90
CA ARG A 124 -17.33 -10.89 -1.62
C ARG A 124 -16.34 -11.03 -0.46
N TRP A 125 -16.52 -12.06 0.35
CA TRP A 125 -15.54 -12.47 1.34
C TRP A 125 -14.40 -13.21 0.65
N LEU A 126 -13.19 -12.70 0.79
CA LEU A 126 -12.01 -13.22 0.11
C LEU A 126 -10.85 -13.31 1.10
N HIS A 127 -10.06 -14.37 0.97
CA HIS A 127 -8.80 -14.50 1.69
C HIS A 127 -7.78 -13.56 1.03
N ILE A 128 -7.18 -12.66 1.78
CA ILE A 128 -6.11 -11.76 1.29
C ILE A 128 -4.85 -11.91 2.15
N PRO A 129 -3.65 -11.63 1.63
CA PRO A 129 -2.44 -11.72 2.43
C PRO A 129 -2.49 -10.74 3.60
N ILE A 130 -2.06 -11.18 4.79
CA ILE A 130 -1.99 -10.35 6.00
C ILE A 130 -1.14 -9.09 5.75
N ILE A 131 -0.03 -9.22 5.01
CA ILE A 131 0.84 -8.09 4.63
C ILE A 131 0.04 -6.95 3.96
N ILE A 132 -0.91 -7.32 3.09
CA ILE A 132 -1.76 -6.38 2.37
C ILE A 132 -2.84 -5.82 3.29
N ASP A 133 -3.42 -6.66 4.14
CA ASP A 133 -4.42 -6.25 5.12
C ASP A 133 -3.84 -5.21 6.08
N ASP A 134 -2.69 -5.49 6.68
CA ASP A 134 -1.98 -4.61 7.60
C ASP A 134 -1.57 -3.30 6.94
N TYR A 135 -1.10 -3.36 5.68
CA TYR A 135 -0.80 -2.16 4.92
C TYR A 135 -2.03 -1.27 4.74
N ASN A 136 -3.15 -1.85 4.29
CA ASN A 136 -4.38 -1.10 4.01
C ASN A 136 -4.98 -0.46 5.27
N HIS A 137 -4.91 -1.13 6.41
CA HIS A 137 -5.41 -0.57 7.68
C HIS A 137 -4.57 0.61 8.18
N ARG A 138 -3.27 0.67 7.83
CA ARG A 138 -2.33 1.67 8.38
C ARG A 138 -1.90 2.76 7.40
N MET A 139 -2.14 2.60 6.09
CA MET A 139 -1.64 3.55 5.08
C MET A 139 -2.29 4.94 5.16
N ASN A 140 -3.58 5.02 5.50
CA ASN A 140 -4.39 6.23 5.30
C ASN A 140 -4.34 7.22 6.48
N ALA A 141 -3.40 7.08 7.41
CA ALA A 141 -3.34 7.94 8.60
C ALA A 141 -3.17 9.43 8.23
N LEU A 142 -2.31 9.74 7.25
CA LEU A 142 -2.10 11.11 6.77
C LEU A 142 -3.33 11.65 6.05
N ASP A 143 -3.94 10.87 5.17
CA ASP A 143 -5.16 11.26 4.44
C ASP A 143 -6.32 11.54 5.40
N ASN A 144 -6.46 10.73 6.46
CA ASN A 144 -7.45 10.95 7.50
C ASN A 144 -7.21 12.23 8.29
N ALA A 145 -5.94 12.55 8.59
CA ALA A 145 -5.58 13.79 9.28
C ALA A 145 -5.86 15.02 8.39
N ASP A 146 -5.52 14.94 7.10
CA ASP A 146 -5.80 16.02 6.14
C ASP A 146 -7.31 16.20 5.90
N HIS A 147 -8.06 15.10 5.83
CA HIS A 147 -9.51 15.14 5.75
C HIS A 147 -10.11 15.83 6.99
N LEU A 148 -9.70 15.43 8.20
CA LEU A 148 -10.15 16.07 9.44
C LEU A 148 -9.86 17.57 9.43
N ARG A 149 -8.63 17.96 9.08
CA ARG A 149 -8.20 19.35 8.98
C ARG A 149 -9.03 20.15 7.96
N SER A 150 -9.33 19.57 6.81
CA SER A 150 -10.08 20.22 5.73
C SER A 150 -11.58 20.36 5.98
N THR A 151 -12.14 19.68 7.00
CA THR A 151 -13.57 19.82 7.33
C THR A 151 -13.93 21.20 7.89
N MET A 152 -13.00 21.86 8.57
CA MET A 152 -13.22 23.18 9.19
C MET A 152 -11.98 24.08 9.01
N PRO A 153 -11.70 24.53 7.77
CA PRO A 153 -10.48 25.28 7.47
C PRO A 153 -10.60 26.72 7.98
N SER A 154 -9.56 27.21 8.66
CA SER A 154 -9.43 28.62 9.03
C SER A 154 -8.83 29.49 7.91
N HIS A 155 -8.35 28.85 6.84
CA HIS A 155 -7.65 29.51 5.74
C HIS A 155 -8.46 30.64 5.09
N ARG A 156 -7.82 31.81 4.96
CA ARG A 156 -8.36 32.96 4.23
C ARG A 156 -7.54 33.23 2.99
N ARG A 157 -8.21 33.61 1.90
CA ARG A 157 -7.54 34.06 0.67
C ARG A 157 -6.69 35.29 0.97
N GLY A 158 -5.44 35.28 0.52
CA GLY A 158 -4.52 36.39 0.68
C GLY A 158 -3.31 36.24 -0.24
N LEU A 159 -2.64 37.35 -0.51
CA LEU A 159 -1.46 37.39 -1.40
C LEU A 159 -0.15 37.05 -0.68
N ARG A 160 -0.19 36.90 0.65
CA ARG A 160 0.98 36.60 1.47
C ARG A 160 1.09 35.08 1.64
N SER A 161 2.07 34.46 0.99
CA SER A 161 2.29 33.01 1.02
C SER A 161 2.47 32.45 2.44
N TRP A 162 3.10 33.20 3.33
CA TRP A 162 3.30 32.79 4.73
C TRP A 162 1.98 32.67 5.53
N LEU A 163 0.93 33.43 5.17
CA LEU A 163 -0.38 33.30 5.84
C LEU A 163 -1.00 31.93 5.58
N SER A 164 -0.82 31.36 4.38
CA SER A 164 -1.29 30.01 4.08
C SER A 164 -0.63 28.96 4.97
N ILE A 165 0.67 29.10 5.26
CA ILE A 165 1.39 28.22 6.19
C ILE A 165 0.87 28.42 7.61
N PHE A 166 0.69 29.68 8.04
CA PHE A 166 0.14 30.00 9.36
C PHE A 166 -1.24 29.37 9.59
N PHE A 167 -2.18 29.53 8.66
CA PHE A 167 -3.51 28.94 8.77
C PHE A 167 -3.47 27.41 8.74
N TRP A 168 -2.59 26.82 7.92
CA TRP A 168 -2.40 25.37 7.92
C TRP A 168 -1.91 24.86 9.28
N LEU A 169 -0.94 25.54 9.90
CA LEU A 169 -0.46 25.20 11.24
C LEU A 169 -1.57 25.37 12.29
N LEU A 170 -2.36 26.45 12.21
CA LEU A 170 -3.49 26.69 13.11
C LEU A 170 -4.53 25.55 13.01
N ASP A 171 -4.89 25.13 11.80
CA ASP A 171 -5.81 24.02 11.58
C ASP A 171 -5.25 22.69 12.12
N CYS A 172 -3.95 22.44 11.93
CA CYS A 172 -3.27 21.27 12.51
C CYS A 172 -3.30 21.28 14.04
N CYS A 173 -3.05 22.43 14.67
CA CYS A 173 -3.15 22.57 16.13
C CYS A 173 -4.57 22.30 16.63
N ALA A 174 -5.59 22.83 15.94
CA ALA A 174 -6.99 22.59 16.30
C ALA A 174 -7.36 21.10 16.17
N ALA A 175 -6.98 20.44 15.08
CA ALA A 175 -7.21 19.01 14.88
C ALA A 175 -6.52 18.17 15.97
N ASN A 176 -5.27 18.49 16.32
CA ASN A 176 -4.53 17.82 17.39
C ASN A 176 -5.16 18.05 18.77
N ALA A 177 -5.58 19.27 19.09
CA ALA A 177 -6.24 19.59 20.35
C ALA A 177 -7.57 18.82 20.50
N TRP A 178 -8.37 18.73 19.42
CA TRP A 178 -9.58 17.93 19.42
C TRP A 178 -9.29 16.43 19.58
N LYS A 179 -8.25 15.92 18.93
CA LYS A 179 -7.81 14.52 19.12
C LYS A 179 -7.39 14.25 20.56
N LEU A 180 -6.60 15.13 21.18
CA LEU A 180 -6.20 15.00 22.57
C LEU A 180 -7.40 15.06 23.54
N TYR A 181 -8.39 15.91 23.26
CA TYR A 181 -9.61 15.99 24.06
C TYR A 181 -10.50 14.75 23.96
N THR A 182 -10.42 14.00 22.84
CA THR A 182 -11.27 12.83 22.58
C THR A 182 -10.59 11.48 22.84
N LEU A 183 -9.31 11.48 23.22
CA LEU A 183 -8.57 10.30 23.70
C LEU A 183 -8.95 9.95 25.14
#